data_AF-A0A2E4WX42-F1
#
_entry.id   AF-A0A2E4WX42-F1
#
_cell.length_a   1.000
_cell.length_b   1.000
_cell.length_c   1.000
_cell.angle_alpha   90.00
_cell.angle_beta   90.00
_cell.angle_gamma   90.00
#
_symmetry.space_group_name_H-M   'P 1'
#
loop_
_entity.id
_entity.type
_entity.pdbx_description
1 polymer ?
#
loop_
_entity_poly.entity_id
_entity_poly.type
_entity_poly.pdbx_seq_one_letter_code
_entity_poly.pdbx_strand_id
1 'polypeptide(L)'
;MKTIKESSKYKKGDLYKGSKDKAIAYIEEHYPETAKEFQQIQFEQWHTFCKKQMDYGPSNISMGTSLVSEDEKRLSLVGLIVRINDKIQRLMNLIVKHNREAQNEPTIDAFKDLSVYGIIAQIVQNGKWGK
;
A
#
# COMPACT_ATOMS: atom_id res chain seq x y z
N MET A 1 12.32 -24.81 23.68
CA MET A 1 12.10 -23.62 22.82
C MET A 1 11.94 -24.10 21.37
N LYS A 2 10.73 -24.06 20.81
CA LYS A 2 10.52 -24.30 19.37
C LYS A 2 10.46 -22.93 18.71
N THR A 3 11.46 -22.64 17.89
CA THR A 3 11.53 -21.43 17.07
C THR A 3 10.39 -21.46 16.06
N ILE A 4 9.36 -20.64 16.26
CA ILE A 4 8.30 -20.45 15.28
C ILE A 4 8.90 -19.59 14.17
N LYS A 5 9.35 -20.22 13.08
CA LYS A 5 9.48 -19.53 11.80
C LYS A 5 8.05 -19.28 11.32
N GLU A 6 7.47 -18.14 11.68
CA GLU A 6 6.29 -17.61 11.01
C GLU A 6 6.69 -17.23 9.58
N SER A 7 6.69 -18.21 8.68
CA SER A 7 6.71 -17.94 7.26
C SER A 7 5.37 -17.31 6.89
N SER A 8 5.36 -15.99 6.71
CA SER A 8 4.28 -15.26 6.05
C SER A 8 3.73 -16.11 4.89
N LYS A 9 2.43 -16.39 4.90
CA LYS A 9 1.76 -17.19 3.84
C LYS A 9 1.85 -16.54 2.46
N TYR A 10 2.32 -15.30 2.35
CA TYR A 10 2.69 -14.70 1.08
C TYR A 10 4.06 -15.18 0.63
N LYS A 11 4.09 -16.29 -0.11
CA LYS A 11 5.27 -16.66 -0.90
C LYS A 11 5.31 -15.75 -2.13
N LYS A 12 6.43 -15.03 -2.28
CA LYS A 12 6.80 -14.26 -3.47
C LYS A 12 6.47 -15.10 -4.73
N GLY A 13 5.50 -14.65 -5.55
CA GLY A 13 5.19 -15.24 -6.85
C GLY A 13 4.02 -16.24 -6.94
N ASP A 14 3.32 -16.60 -5.87
CA ASP A 14 2.25 -17.62 -5.96
C ASP A 14 0.92 -17.11 -6.59
N LEU A 15 0.73 -15.79 -6.78
CA LEU A 15 -0.47 -15.25 -7.45
C LEU A 15 -0.45 -15.40 -8.98
N TYR A 16 0.72 -15.62 -9.58
CA TYR A 16 0.91 -15.71 -11.04
C TYR A 16 1.67 -16.97 -11.47
N LYS A 17 2.00 -17.87 -10.54
CA LYS A 17 2.71 -19.10 -10.86
C LYS A 17 1.83 -19.98 -11.77
N GLY A 18 2.16 -20.02 -13.07
CA GLY A 18 1.38 -20.71 -14.09
C GLY A 18 0.40 -19.82 -14.87
N SER A 19 0.40 -18.51 -14.65
CA SER A 19 -0.33 -17.57 -15.51
C SER A 19 0.34 -17.52 -16.89
N LYS A 20 -0.45 -17.75 -17.96
CA LYS A 20 -0.04 -17.51 -19.35
C LYS A 20 -0.30 -16.06 -19.76
N ASP A 21 -0.19 -15.12 -18.82
CA ASP A 21 -0.41 -13.71 -19.12
C ASP A 21 0.75 -13.20 -19.97
N LYS A 22 0.43 -12.86 -21.22
CA LYS A 22 1.39 -12.37 -22.20
C LYS A 22 2.07 -11.09 -21.74
N ALA A 23 1.38 -10.23 -20.98
CA ALA A 23 1.94 -8.97 -20.50
C ALA A 23 2.97 -9.22 -19.40
N ILE A 24 2.67 -10.11 -18.44
CA ILE A 24 3.61 -10.47 -17.37
C ILE A 24 4.87 -11.09 -17.98
N ALA A 25 4.70 -12.09 -18.86
CA ALA A 25 5.83 -12.75 -19.52
C ALA A 25 6.69 -11.74 -20.31
N TYR A 26 6.06 -10.84 -21.07
CA TYR A 26 6.77 -9.81 -21.82
C TYR A 26 7.59 -8.89 -20.91
N ILE A 27 7.01 -8.40 -19.80
CA ILE A 27 7.72 -7.50 -18.87
C ILE A 27 8.85 -8.23 -18.13
N GLU A 28 8.64 -9.48 -17.70
CA GLU A 28 9.69 -10.26 -17.04
C GLU A 28 10.85 -10.62 -18.00
N GLU A 29 10.56 -10.82 -19.28
CA GLU A 29 11.58 -11.08 -20.31
C GLU A 29 12.37 -9.82 -20.69
N HIS A 30 11.68 -8.69 -20.92
CA HIS A 30 12.30 -7.48 -21.48
C HIS A 30 12.78 -6.49 -20.40
N TYR A 31 12.17 -6.48 -19.21
CA TYR A 31 12.49 -5.57 -18.10
C TYR A 31 12.58 -6.31 -16.74
N PRO A 32 13.44 -7.35 -16.63
CA PRO A 32 13.47 -8.24 -15.47
C PRO A 32 13.79 -7.52 -14.15
N GLU A 33 14.67 -6.52 -14.18
CA GLU A 33 15.03 -5.75 -12.98
C GLU A 33 13.87 -4.90 -12.48
N THR A 34 13.16 -4.22 -13.38
CA THR A 34 11.94 -3.45 -13.05
C THR A 34 10.86 -4.36 -12.48
N ALA A 35 10.62 -5.52 -13.10
CA ALA A 35 9.64 -6.49 -12.61
C ALA A 35 9.97 -6.96 -11.19
N LYS A 36 11.23 -7.34 -10.95
CA LYS A 36 11.72 -7.79 -9.65
C LYS A 36 11.61 -6.71 -8.58
N GLU A 37 12.00 -5.48 -8.91
CA GLU A 37 11.95 -4.34 -8.00
C GLU A 37 10.50 -3.97 -7.64
N PHE A 38 9.61 -3.93 -8.64
CA PHE A 38 8.19 -3.66 -8.41
C PHE A 38 7.54 -4.70 -7.48
N GLN A 39 7.83 -5.99 -7.69
CA GLN A 39 7.36 -7.06 -6.82
C GLN A 39 7.94 -6.96 -5.40
N GLN A 40 9.21 -6.57 -5.28
CA GLN A 40 9.86 -6.37 -3.98
C GLN A 40 9.19 -5.22 -3.22
N ILE A 41 9.03 -4.05 -3.85
CA ILE A 41 8.38 -2.87 -3.27
C ILE A 41 6.95 -3.21 -2.83
N GLN A 42 6.17 -3.90 -3.65
CA GLN A 42 4.82 -4.34 -3.28
C GLN A 42 4.82 -5.21 -2.02
N PHE A 43 5.73 -6.17 -1.93
CA PHE A 43 5.83 -7.04 -0.77
C PHE A 43 6.23 -6.28 0.50
N GLU A 44 7.19 -5.36 0.40
CA GLU A 44 7.63 -4.52 1.51
C GLU A 44 6.51 -3.60 2.02
N GLN A 45 5.73 -3.01 1.11
CA GLN A 45 4.57 -2.20 1.45
C GLN A 45 3.47 -3.04 2.10
N TRP A 46 3.17 -4.22 1.55
CA TRP A 46 2.21 -5.15 2.14
C TRP A 46 2.62 -5.57 3.56
N HIS A 47 3.89 -5.94 3.75
CA HIS A 47 4.40 -6.33 5.06
C HIS A 47 4.34 -5.16 6.07
N THR A 48 4.67 -3.95 5.63
CA THR A 48 4.55 -2.73 6.45
C THR A 48 3.10 -2.45 6.82
N PHE A 49 2.18 -2.58 5.86
CA PHE A 49 0.74 -2.49 6.10
C PHE A 49 0.29 -3.50 7.16
N CYS A 50 0.68 -4.77 7.04
CA CYS A 50 0.31 -5.81 8.02
C CYS A 50 0.78 -5.47 9.44
N LYS A 51 2.02 -5.01 9.60
CA LYS A 51 2.55 -4.59 10.91
C LYS A 51 1.71 -3.46 11.52
N LYS A 52 1.49 -2.39 10.75
CA LYS A 52 0.67 -1.26 11.20
C LYS A 52 -0.77 -1.68 11.50
N GLN A 53 -1.36 -2.53 10.67
CA GLN A 53 -2.73 -3.01 10.86
C GLN A 53 -2.87 -3.89 12.10
N MET A 54 -1.84 -4.68 12.43
CA MET A 54 -1.78 -5.46 13.67
C MET A 54 -1.76 -4.55 14.90
N ASP A 55 -1.01 -3.46 14.85
CA ASP A 55 -0.88 -2.52 15.97
C ASP A 55 -2.13 -1.64 16.15
N TYR A 56 -2.73 -1.19 15.04
CA TYR A 56 -3.79 -0.19 15.06
C TYR A 56 -5.20 -0.75 14.91
N GLY A 57 -5.35 -1.92 14.29
CA GLY A 57 -6.65 -2.45 13.88
C GLY A 57 -7.37 -1.62 12.80
N PRO A 58 -8.60 -2.03 12.41
CA PRO A 58 -9.34 -1.40 11.31
C PRO A 58 -9.96 -0.04 11.65
N SER A 59 -10.06 0.32 12.94
CA SER A 59 -10.73 1.53 13.42
C SER A 59 -10.10 2.83 12.89
N ASN A 60 -8.80 2.83 12.61
CA ASN A 60 -8.06 3.99 12.10
C ASN A 60 -8.57 4.53 10.77
N ILE A 61 -9.15 3.67 9.94
CA ILE A 61 -9.71 4.03 8.64
C ILE A 61 -11.23 4.08 8.68
N SER A 62 -11.89 3.23 9.47
CA SER A 62 -13.35 3.21 9.56
C SER A 62 -13.95 4.43 10.27
N MET A 63 -13.12 5.34 10.80
CA MET A 63 -13.55 6.56 11.49
C MET A 63 -14.51 6.27 12.66
N GLY A 64 -14.31 5.14 13.35
CA GLY A 64 -15.18 4.69 14.45
C GLY A 64 -16.50 4.05 14.01
N THR A 65 -16.71 3.84 12.71
CA THR A 65 -17.92 3.21 12.16
C THR A 65 -17.72 1.73 11.86
N SER A 66 -18.82 1.03 11.57
CA SER A 66 -18.84 -0.39 11.20
C SER A 66 -18.60 -0.65 9.70
N LEU A 67 -18.58 0.41 8.87
CA LEU A 67 -18.49 0.32 7.41
C LEU A 67 -19.56 -0.56 6.76
N VAL A 68 -20.76 -0.59 7.35
CA VAL A 68 -21.90 -1.36 6.86
C VAL A 68 -22.68 -0.55 5.83
N SER A 69 -22.89 0.75 6.09
CA SER A 69 -23.64 1.61 5.17
C SER A 69 -22.75 2.26 4.12
N GLU A 70 -23.36 2.69 3.02
CA GLU A 70 -22.64 3.44 1.96
C GLU A 70 -22.14 4.80 2.45
N ASP A 71 -22.86 5.45 3.38
CA ASP A 71 -22.43 6.73 3.97
C ASP A 71 -21.20 6.56 4.86
N GLU A 72 -21.12 5.48 5.64
CA GLU A 72 -19.94 5.14 6.45
C GLU A 72 -18.72 4.85 5.56
N LYS A 73 -18.91 4.12 4.46
CA LYS A 73 -17.86 3.91 3.45
C LYS A 73 -17.40 5.22 2.83
N ARG A 74 -18.35 6.08 2.42
CA ARG A 74 -18.05 7.40 1.86
C ARG A 74 -17.27 8.27 2.84
N LEU A 75 -17.65 8.30 4.11
CA LEU A 75 -16.93 9.03 5.16
C LEU A 75 -15.47 8.55 5.27
N SER A 76 -15.25 7.24 5.25
CA SER A 76 -13.91 6.66 5.34
C SER A 76 -13.06 6.96 4.10
N LEU A 77 -13.67 6.94 2.91
CA LEU A 77 -13.02 7.36 1.66
C LEU A 77 -12.66 8.85 1.67
N VAL A 78 -13.53 9.72 2.20
CA VAL A 78 -13.21 11.14 2.39
C VAL A 78 -12.04 11.32 3.34
N GLY A 79 -11.99 10.57 4.45
CA GLY A 79 -10.85 10.58 5.37
C GLY A 79 -9.53 10.14 4.69
N LEU A 80 -9.58 9.15 3.80
CA LEU A 80 -8.43 8.74 2.99
C LEU A 80 -8.01 9.84 2.00
N ILE A 81 -8.96 10.51 1.33
CA ILE A 81 -8.68 11.63 0.43
C ILE A 81 -7.97 12.77 1.16
N VAL A 82 -8.40 13.11 2.37
CA VAL A 82 -7.73 14.15 3.18
C VAL A 82 -6.28 13.76 3.49
N ARG A 83 -6.02 12.50 3.87
CA ARG A 83 -4.66 11.99 4.14
C ARG A 83 -3.79 11.97 2.88
N ILE A 84 -4.36 11.60 1.74
CA ILE A 84 -3.69 11.65 0.44
C ILE A 84 -3.30 13.09 0.10
N ASN A 85 -4.23 14.04 0.27
CA ASN A 85 -3.96 15.45 0.01
C ASN A 85 -2.83 15.98 0.91
N ASP A 86 -2.80 15.65 2.21
CA ASP A 86 -1.69 16.02 3.11
C ASP A 86 -0.33 15.55 2.57
N LYS A 87 -0.25 14.29 2.10
CA LYS A 87 0.97 13.74 1.50
C LYS A 87 1.35 14.43 0.19
N ILE A 88 0.37 14.77 -0.65
CA ILE A 88 0.61 15.54 -1.89
C ILE A 88 1.14 16.93 -1.55
N GLN A 89 0.55 17.64 -0.60
CA GLN A 89 1.04 18.96 -0.19
C GLN A 89 2.46 18.89 0.37
N ARG A 90 2.78 17.83 1.13
CA ARG A 90 4.16 17.55 1.59
C ARG A 90 5.11 17.35 0.42
N LEU A 91 4.75 16.50 -0.56
CA LEU A 91 5.57 16.29 -1.76
C LEU A 91 5.80 17.58 -2.53
N MET A 92 4.78 18.40 -2.73
CA MET A 92 4.91 19.70 -3.38
C MET A 92 5.89 20.62 -2.63
N ASN A 93 5.82 20.65 -1.31
CA ASN A 93 6.75 21.45 -0.51
C ASN A 93 8.19 20.92 -0.61
N LEU A 94 8.39 19.60 -0.60
CA LEU A 94 9.73 19.04 -0.66
C LEU A 94 10.33 19.19 -2.07
N ILE A 95 9.65 18.65 -3.09
CA ILE A 95 10.18 18.58 -4.46
C ILE A 95 10.24 19.95 -5.13
N VAL A 96 9.16 20.74 -5.04
CA VAL A 96 9.03 21.97 -5.83
C VAL A 96 9.71 23.16 -5.16
N LYS A 97 9.67 23.23 -3.81
CA LYS A 97 10.20 24.41 -3.08
C LYS A 97 11.61 24.21 -2.55
N HIS A 98 12.09 22.98 -2.37
CA HIS A 98 13.34 22.73 -1.67
C HIS A 98 14.19 21.65 -2.38
N ASN A 99 14.88 22.07 -3.44
CA ASN A 99 15.72 21.23 -4.30
C ASN A 99 17.02 20.71 -3.61
N ARG A 100 16.94 19.87 -2.56
CA ARG A 100 18.12 19.31 -1.86
C ARG A 100 18.01 17.82 -1.56
N GLU A 101 19.17 17.14 -1.69
CA GLU A 101 19.42 15.71 -1.47
C GLU A 101 18.95 15.16 -0.10
N ALA A 102 18.89 16.00 0.94
CA ALA A 102 18.41 15.62 2.27
C ALA A 102 16.89 15.34 2.35
N GLN A 103 16.14 15.56 1.27
CA GLN A 103 14.68 15.37 1.23
C GLN A 103 14.24 14.06 0.57
N ASN A 104 15.19 13.25 0.08
CA ASN A 104 14.86 12.03 -0.66
C ASN A 104 14.09 11.01 0.20
N GLU A 105 14.51 10.74 1.44
CA GLU A 105 13.84 9.79 2.33
C GLU A 105 12.40 10.25 2.71
N PRO A 106 12.18 11.49 3.20
CA PRO A 106 10.83 12.01 3.43
C PRO A 106 9.90 12.01 2.21
N THR A 107 10.47 12.13 1.01
CA THR A 107 9.72 12.14 -0.26
C THR A 107 9.32 10.73 -0.66
N ILE A 108 10.24 9.77 -0.60
CA ILE A 108 9.97 8.36 -0.89
C ILE A 108 8.95 7.78 0.09
N ASP A 109 9.01 8.15 1.37
CA ASP A 109 8.01 7.73 2.35
C ASP A 109 6.62 8.26 2.03
N ALA A 110 6.52 9.50 1.53
CA ALA A 110 5.24 10.05 1.09
C ALA A 110 4.69 9.29 -0.13
N PHE A 111 5.54 8.88 -1.09
CA PHE A 111 5.10 8.03 -2.20
C PHE A 111 4.63 6.64 -1.74
N LYS A 112 5.32 6.01 -0.78
CA LYS A 112 4.90 4.74 -0.19
C LYS A 112 3.55 4.85 0.52
N ASP A 113 3.32 5.94 1.27
CA ASP A 113 2.03 6.19 1.91
C ASP A 113 0.91 6.32 0.86
N LEU A 114 1.16 7.07 -0.22
CA LEU A 114 0.19 7.25 -1.31
C LEU A 114 -0.20 5.93 -1.98
N SER A 115 0.78 5.05 -2.27
CA SER A 115 0.50 3.75 -2.88
C SER A 115 -0.31 2.84 -1.94
N VAL A 116 0.02 2.79 -0.65
CA VAL A 116 -0.75 2.01 0.33
C VAL A 116 -2.15 2.58 0.53
N TYR A 117 -2.32 3.91 0.61
CA TYR A 117 -3.64 4.54 0.73
C TYR A 117 -4.55 4.23 -0.46
N GLY A 118 -4.00 4.19 -1.68
CA GLY A 118 -4.75 3.77 -2.86
C GLY A 118 -5.26 2.33 -2.78
N ILE A 119 -4.46 1.42 -2.21
CA ILE A 119 -4.88 0.02 -1.98
C ILE A 119 -5.95 -0.05 -0.88
N ILE A 120 -5.74 0.67 0.24
CA ILE A 120 -6.71 0.73 1.35
C ILE A 120 -8.07 1.25 0.86
N ALA A 121 -8.09 2.31 0.03
CA ALA A 121 -9.31 2.85 -0.55
C ALA A 121 -10.09 1.80 -1.37
N GLN A 122 -9.39 1.00 -2.16
CA GLN A 122 -10.01 -0.12 -2.91
C GLN A 122 -10.57 -1.19 -1.98
N ILE A 123 -9.88 -1.52 -0.87
CA ILE A 123 -10.37 -2.50 0.11
C ILE A 123 -11.66 -1.99 0.80
N VAL A 124 -11.70 -0.70 1.16
CA VAL A 124 -12.89 -0.04 1.73
C VAL A 124 -14.03 -0.03 0.71
N GLN A 125 -13.76 0.38 -0.53
CA GLN A 125 -14.75 0.40 -1.62
C GLN A 125 -15.33 -1.00 -1.88
N ASN A 126 -14.49 -2.03 -1.83
CA ASN A 126 -14.90 -3.42 -1.98
C ASN A 126 -15.63 -3.98 -0.74
N GLY A 127 -15.79 -3.20 0.32
CA GLY A 127 -16.46 -3.59 1.55
C GLY A 127 -15.74 -4.70 2.32
N LYS A 128 -14.41 -4.83 2.14
CA LYS A 128 -13.56 -5.88 2.75
C LYS A 128 -12.69 -5.38 3.90
N TRP A 129 -12.74 -4.09 4.23
CA TRP A 129 -11.92 -3.53 5.29
C TRP A 129 -12.34 -4.10 6.66
N GLY A 130 -11.39 -4.71 7.38
CA GLY A 130 -11.61 -5.25 8.73
C GLY A 130 -12.44 -6.54 8.80
N LYS A 131 -12.61 -7.28 7.68
CA LYS A 131 -13.38 -8.52 7.60
C LYS A 131 -12.49 -9.74 7.35
#